data_AF-A0A6I4W324-F1
#
_entry.id   AF-A0A6I4W324-F1
#
_cell.length_a   1.000
_cell.length_b   1.000
_cell.length_c   1.000
_cell.angle_alpha   90.00
_cell.angle_beta   90.00
_cell.angle_gamma   90.00
#
_symmetry.space_group_name_H-M   'P 1'
#
loop_
_entity.id
_entity.type
_entity.pdbx_description
1 polymer ?
#
loop_
_entity_poly.entity_id
_entity_poly.type
_entity_poly.pdbx_seq_one_letter_code
_entity_poly.pdbx_strand_id
1 'polypeptide(L)'
;MKRVLRGPEFGSYAAEDVGWLLTDLSGAALEAPTEDREAAIQAGRAHYAESLPIEYRPGAAYRKLFEEALDASADRLAHAVGLVGELVLAARGPGAVLVSLARAGTPVGILLRRWARFAHGLDLPHYAISIVRDRGIDAVALDYLAAHHDPASVIFVDGWTGKGAIARELAAALSGTMFRADLAVLADPGRCTPLHGTRDDFLVPSACLNSTVSGLVSRTVLNRSLIGPGDFHGAKFYAELAAEDVSARFLDAVAARFPAVADRVAADAPALLAADRSADWSGWAAVRRIAAEYDVPDLNLVKPGVGETTRVLLRRVPWKVLARADAGAELAHIRLLADERGVPVVEVPPDALPYACAGLIHPRFAGGAAQ
;
A
#
# COMPACT_ATOMS: atom_id res chain seq x y z
N MET A 1 6.23 -10.45 -28.05
CA MET A 1 5.12 -9.65 -27.47
C MET A 1 5.25 -9.69 -25.96
N LYS A 2 5.20 -8.54 -25.28
CA LYS A 2 5.23 -8.47 -23.81
C LYS A 2 3.96 -9.14 -23.28
N ARG A 3 4.09 -10.23 -22.51
CA ARG A 3 2.95 -11.02 -22.03
C ARG A 3 2.48 -10.47 -20.68
N VAL A 4 1.19 -10.12 -20.59
CA VAL A 4 0.55 -9.80 -19.31
C VAL A 4 0.45 -11.08 -18.51
N LEU A 5 1.03 -11.13 -17.31
CA LEU A 5 0.92 -12.31 -16.46
C LEU A 5 -0.40 -12.31 -15.70
N ARG A 6 -0.92 -13.49 -15.37
CA ARG A 6 -2.20 -13.69 -14.67
C ARG A 6 -2.11 -14.92 -13.77
N GLY A 7 -2.98 -14.99 -12.76
CA GLY A 7 -3.14 -16.22 -11.98
C GLY A 7 -3.73 -17.36 -12.83
N PRO A 8 -3.49 -18.64 -12.48
CA PRO A 8 -2.63 -19.10 -11.39
C PRO A 8 -1.14 -19.17 -11.78
N GLU A 9 -0.76 -18.81 -13.02
CA GLU A 9 0.65 -18.83 -13.46
C GLU A 9 1.50 -17.83 -12.67
N PHE A 10 0.95 -16.65 -12.36
CA PHE A 10 1.62 -15.62 -11.57
C PHE A 10 0.67 -14.92 -10.61
N GLY A 11 0.91 -15.11 -9.31
CA GLY A 11 0.09 -14.60 -8.23
C GLY A 11 -1.16 -15.44 -7.98
N SER A 12 -1.75 -15.30 -6.80
CA SER A 12 -2.90 -16.08 -6.35
C SER A 12 -4.26 -15.42 -6.58
N TYR A 13 -4.29 -14.18 -7.08
CA TYR A 13 -5.53 -13.55 -7.52
C TYR A 13 -6.07 -14.21 -8.78
N ALA A 14 -7.40 -14.16 -8.96
CA ALA A 14 -8.06 -14.69 -10.14
C ALA A 14 -7.55 -14.01 -11.42
N ALA A 15 -7.53 -14.73 -12.54
CA ALA A 15 -6.99 -14.24 -13.81
C ALA A 15 -7.70 -12.97 -14.30
N GLU A 16 -9.00 -12.87 -14.03
CA GLU A 16 -9.86 -11.74 -14.36
C GLU A 16 -9.70 -10.54 -13.40
N ASP A 17 -9.15 -10.73 -12.20
CA ASP A 17 -9.08 -9.69 -11.18
C ASP A 17 -7.94 -8.70 -11.47
N VAL A 18 -6.82 -9.16 -12.03
CA VAL A 18 -5.66 -8.30 -12.34
C VAL A 18 -4.80 -8.88 -13.45
N GLY A 19 -4.29 -8.01 -14.33
CA GLY A 19 -3.17 -8.31 -15.22
C GLY A 19 -1.87 -7.73 -14.68
N TRP A 20 -0.83 -8.54 -14.52
CA TRP A 20 0.47 -8.04 -14.05
C TRP A 20 1.32 -7.60 -15.24
N LEU A 21 1.70 -6.32 -15.27
CA LEU A 21 2.74 -5.81 -16.16
C LEU A 21 4.07 -5.89 -15.41
N LEU A 22 4.48 -7.13 -15.14
CA LEU A 22 5.69 -7.47 -14.42
C LEU A 22 6.41 -8.62 -15.13
N THR A 23 7.72 -8.68 -14.95
CA THR A 23 8.54 -9.83 -15.36
C THR A 23 8.54 -10.88 -14.25
N ASP A 24 8.27 -12.13 -14.59
CA ASP A 24 8.30 -13.23 -13.63
C ASP A 24 9.74 -13.58 -13.26
N LEU A 25 10.11 -13.32 -12.01
CA LEU A 25 11.43 -13.63 -11.44
C LEU A 25 11.36 -14.76 -10.41
N SER A 26 10.29 -15.56 -10.39
CA SER A 26 10.07 -16.60 -9.37
C SER A 26 11.21 -17.62 -9.30
N GLY A 27 11.86 -17.91 -10.43
CA GLY A 27 13.04 -18.79 -10.50
C GLY A 27 14.37 -18.15 -10.11
N ALA A 28 14.44 -16.83 -9.88
CA ALA A 28 15.68 -16.13 -9.56
C ALA A 28 15.97 -16.15 -8.05
N ALA A 29 17.22 -16.36 -7.65
CA ALA A 29 17.67 -16.21 -6.27
C ALA A 29 17.85 -14.72 -5.95
N LEU A 30 16.82 -14.09 -5.37
CA LEU A 30 16.79 -12.65 -5.07
C LEU A 30 16.76 -12.37 -3.57
N GLU A 31 16.35 -13.34 -2.77
CA GLU A 31 16.21 -13.27 -1.33
C GLU A 31 17.58 -13.34 -0.68
N ALA A 32 17.88 -12.36 0.17
CA ALA A 32 19.10 -12.34 0.97
C ALA A 32 18.81 -11.92 2.42
N PRO A 33 19.65 -12.33 3.39
CA PRO A 33 19.55 -11.90 4.79
C PRO A 33 19.52 -10.37 4.92
N THR A 34 18.81 -9.88 5.92
CA THR A 34 18.62 -8.43 6.13
C THR A 34 19.95 -7.70 6.27
N GLU A 35 20.87 -8.25 7.07
CA GLU A 35 22.20 -7.68 7.35
C GLU A 35 23.03 -7.51 6.08
N ASP A 36 23.10 -8.55 5.23
CA ASP A 36 23.85 -8.52 3.97
C ASP A 36 23.31 -7.46 3.01
N ARG A 37 21.98 -7.35 2.93
CA ARG A 37 21.30 -6.37 2.07
C ARG A 37 21.55 -4.96 2.56
N GLU A 38 21.45 -4.71 3.86
CA GLU A 38 21.67 -3.40 4.44
C GLU A 38 23.11 -2.95 4.31
N ALA A 39 24.08 -3.85 4.53
CA ALA A 39 25.50 -3.56 4.29
C ALA A 39 25.79 -3.19 2.83
N ALA A 40 25.16 -3.86 1.87
CA ALA A 40 25.32 -3.55 0.44
C ALA A 40 24.67 -2.21 0.05
N ILE A 41 23.49 -1.90 0.61
CA ILE A 41 22.78 -0.64 0.38
C ILE A 41 23.56 0.53 0.99
N GLN A 42 24.02 0.40 2.24
CA GLN A 42 24.79 1.44 2.93
C GLN A 42 26.13 1.71 2.25
N ALA A 43 26.77 0.69 1.68
CA ALA A 43 28.00 0.84 0.90
C ALA A 43 27.77 1.41 -0.51
N GLY A 44 26.52 1.73 -0.89
CA GLY A 44 26.17 2.20 -2.25
C GLY A 44 26.38 1.16 -3.35
N ARG A 45 26.61 -0.12 -2.98
CA ARG A 45 26.89 -1.22 -3.91
C ARG A 45 25.62 -1.83 -4.50
N ALA A 46 24.46 -1.61 -3.87
CA ALA A 46 23.17 -2.12 -4.32
C ALA A 46 22.03 -1.17 -3.97
N HIS A 47 20.95 -1.23 -4.74
CA HIS A 47 19.69 -0.57 -4.39
C HIS A 47 18.71 -1.56 -3.74
N TYR A 48 17.84 -1.10 -2.83
CA TYR A 48 16.90 -1.98 -2.12
C TYR A 48 15.93 -2.73 -3.04
N ALA A 49 15.75 -2.25 -4.27
CA ALA A 49 14.90 -2.84 -5.30
C ALA A 49 15.64 -3.89 -6.16
N GLU A 50 16.94 -4.09 -5.99
CA GLU A 50 17.70 -5.08 -6.77
C GLU A 50 17.65 -6.50 -6.15
N SER A 51 17.18 -6.61 -4.90
CA SER A 51 17.06 -7.85 -4.12
C SER A 51 15.83 -7.82 -3.21
N LEU A 52 15.41 -8.98 -2.71
CA LEU A 52 14.27 -9.14 -1.80
C LEU A 52 14.74 -9.54 -0.40
N PRO A 53 14.07 -9.09 0.68
CA PRO A 53 14.21 -9.72 1.98
C PRO A 53 13.56 -11.11 1.93
N ILE A 54 14.00 -12.01 2.81
CA ILE A 54 13.30 -13.28 3.01
C ILE A 54 11.85 -12.99 3.41
N GLU A 55 10.91 -13.63 2.70
CA GLU A 55 9.48 -13.43 2.93
C GLU A 55 9.10 -14.02 4.30
N TYR A 56 8.61 -13.15 5.19
CA TYR A 56 8.23 -13.55 6.54
C TYR A 56 6.96 -14.38 6.54
N ARG A 57 7.02 -15.60 7.10
CA ARG A 57 5.84 -16.41 7.37
C ARG A 57 5.13 -15.91 8.64
N PRO A 58 3.85 -15.49 8.56
CA PRO A 58 3.14 -14.98 9.72
C PRO A 58 2.86 -16.08 10.74
N GLY A 59 3.34 -15.87 11.97
CA GLY A 59 3.01 -16.72 13.13
C GLY A 59 1.54 -16.62 13.53
N ALA A 60 1.09 -17.51 14.41
CA ALA A 60 -0.32 -17.63 14.81
C ALA A 60 -0.92 -16.32 15.37
N ALA A 61 -0.17 -15.61 16.22
CA ALA A 61 -0.61 -14.32 16.77
C ALA A 61 -0.88 -13.27 15.68
N TYR A 62 -0.07 -13.27 14.61
CA TYR A 62 -0.22 -12.29 13.54
C TYR A 62 -1.37 -12.62 12.59
N ARG A 63 -1.65 -13.91 12.37
CA ARG A 63 -2.86 -14.35 11.67
C ARG A 63 -4.12 -14.00 12.46
N LYS A 64 -4.09 -14.18 13.80
CA LYS A 64 -5.18 -13.76 14.67
C LYS A 64 -5.44 -12.26 14.59
N LEU A 65 -4.38 -11.43 14.64
CA LEU A 65 -4.51 -9.98 14.45
C LEU A 65 -5.13 -9.63 13.09
N PHE A 66 -4.77 -10.36 12.03
CA PHE A 66 -5.39 -10.17 10.72
C PHE A 66 -6.88 -10.47 10.73
N GLU A 67 -7.32 -11.62 11.27
CA GLU A 67 -8.74 -11.97 11.32
C GLU A 67 -9.54 -10.99 12.18
N GLU A 68 -9.02 -10.61 13.35
CA GLU A 68 -9.66 -9.62 14.23
C GLU A 68 -9.78 -8.25 13.55
N ALA A 69 -8.71 -7.78 12.90
CA ALA A 69 -8.72 -6.53 12.15
C ALA A 69 -9.69 -6.59 10.96
N LEU A 70 -9.76 -7.72 10.26
CA LEU A 70 -10.66 -7.92 9.12
C LEU A 70 -12.12 -7.88 9.57
N ASP A 71 -12.48 -8.65 10.59
CA ASP A 71 -13.85 -8.71 11.11
C ASP A 71 -14.30 -7.35 11.67
N ALA A 72 -13.40 -6.64 12.37
CA ALA A 72 -13.72 -5.32 12.93
C ALA A 72 -13.83 -4.20 11.89
N SER A 73 -13.16 -4.32 10.74
CA SER A 73 -13.06 -3.23 9.76
C SER A 73 -13.73 -3.50 8.41
N ALA A 74 -14.26 -4.70 8.15
CA ALA A 74 -14.81 -5.07 6.85
C ALA A 74 -15.88 -4.09 6.31
N ASP A 75 -16.83 -3.68 7.16
CA ASP A 75 -17.88 -2.72 6.76
C ASP A 75 -17.29 -1.34 6.44
N ARG A 76 -16.34 -0.87 7.25
CA ARG A 76 -15.65 0.41 7.03
C ARG A 76 -14.82 0.39 5.75
N LEU A 77 -14.12 -0.72 5.49
CA LEU A 77 -13.33 -0.92 4.28
C LEU A 77 -14.23 -0.93 3.05
N ALA A 78 -15.33 -1.67 3.09
CA ALA A 78 -16.29 -1.74 2.00
C ALA A 78 -16.90 -0.36 1.69
N HIS A 79 -17.25 0.41 2.72
CA HIS A 79 -17.72 1.77 2.56
C HIS A 79 -16.67 2.68 1.91
N ALA A 80 -15.42 2.62 2.39
CA ALA A 80 -14.32 3.41 1.82
C ALA A 80 -14.02 3.01 0.36
N VAL A 81 -14.09 1.71 0.03
CA VAL A 81 -13.98 1.22 -1.36
C VAL A 81 -15.10 1.79 -2.22
N GLY A 82 -16.34 1.80 -1.74
CA GLY A 82 -17.45 2.35 -2.49
C GLY A 82 -17.27 3.85 -2.76
N LEU A 83 -16.93 4.62 -1.73
CA LEU A 83 -16.64 6.05 -1.88
C LEU A 83 -15.53 6.31 -2.90
N VAL A 84 -14.36 5.66 -2.76
CA VAL A 84 -13.26 5.88 -3.71
C VAL A 84 -13.61 5.37 -5.11
N GLY A 85 -14.44 4.33 -5.24
CA GLY A 85 -15.02 3.87 -6.49
C GLY A 85 -15.84 4.94 -7.20
N GLU A 86 -16.76 5.60 -6.48
CA GLU A 86 -17.53 6.72 -7.02
C GLU A 86 -16.63 7.90 -7.42
N LEU A 87 -15.56 8.16 -6.67
CA LEU A 87 -14.60 9.22 -7.02
C LEU A 87 -13.84 8.91 -8.31
N VAL A 88 -13.42 7.66 -8.49
CA VAL A 88 -12.75 7.19 -9.69
C VAL A 88 -13.68 7.31 -10.90
N LEU A 89 -14.92 6.85 -10.77
CA LEU A 89 -15.91 6.93 -11.86
C LEU A 89 -16.28 8.38 -12.19
N ALA A 90 -16.37 9.28 -11.21
CA ALA A 90 -16.56 10.70 -11.47
C ALA A 90 -15.34 11.34 -12.17
N ALA A 91 -14.12 10.91 -11.84
CA ALA A 91 -12.88 11.47 -12.38
C ALA A 91 -12.49 10.92 -13.76
N ARG A 92 -12.97 9.73 -14.14
CA ARG A 92 -12.56 9.00 -15.36
C ARG A 92 -13.70 8.45 -16.20
N GLY A 93 -14.93 8.50 -15.70
CA GLY A 93 -16.09 7.91 -16.35
C GLY A 93 -16.16 6.38 -16.24
N PRO A 94 -17.18 5.76 -16.87
CA PRO A 94 -17.42 4.32 -16.80
C PRO A 94 -16.36 3.47 -17.53
N GLY A 95 -15.49 4.10 -18.33
CA GLY A 95 -14.37 3.45 -19.04
C GLY A 95 -13.04 3.54 -18.30
N ALA A 96 -13.04 3.83 -16.99
CA ALA A 96 -11.82 3.97 -16.21
C ALA A 96 -10.93 2.71 -16.28
N VAL A 97 -9.62 2.92 -16.40
CA VAL A 97 -8.61 1.86 -16.38
C VAL A 97 -7.85 1.92 -15.07
N LEU A 98 -8.03 0.91 -14.23
CA LEU A 98 -7.39 0.83 -12.92
C LEU A 98 -5.94 0.37 -13.08
N VAL A 99 -4.99 1.12 -12.51
CA VAL A 99 -3.56 0.77 -12.52
C VAL A 99 -3.05 0.78 -11.09
N SER A 100 -3.02 -0.40 -10.45
CA SER A 100 -2.53 -0.52 -9.09
C SER A 100 -1.00 -0.46 -9.03
N LEU A 101 -0.51 0.27 -8.03
CA LEU A 101 0.91 0.29 -7.68
C LEU A 101 1.22 -0.94 -6.84
N ALA A 102 1.98 -1.86 -7.41
CA ALA A 102 2.30 -3.11 -6.76
C ALA A 102 3.18 -2.83 -5.51
N ARG A 103 2.89 -3.42 -4.36
CA ARG A 103 1.88 -4.47 -4.13
C ARG A 103 0.64 -4.00 -3.37
N ALA A 104 0.76 -2.95 -2.56
CA ALA A 104 -0.28 -2.53 -1.63
C ALA A 104 -1.55 -2.03 -2.34
N GLY A 105 -1.42 -1.47 -3.54
CA GLY A 105 -2.55 -1.03 -4.35
C GLY A 105 -3.35 -2.15 -4.99
N THR A 106 -2.76 -3.31 -5.25
CA THR A 106 -3.41 -4.39 -6.01
C THR A 106 -4.70 -4.91 -5.39
N PRO A 107 -4.77 -5.27 -4.09
CA PRO A 107 -6.04 -5.66 -3.49
C PRO A 107 -7.10 -4.55 -3.55
N VAL A 108 -6.69 -3.28 -3.46
CA VAL A 108 -7.62 -2.14 -3.58
C VAL A 108 -8.13 -1.98 -5.01
N GLY A 109 -7.27 -2.13 -6.02
CA GLY A 109 -7.69 -2.13 -7.43
C GLY A 109 -8.70 -3.23 -7.74
N ILE A 110 -8.52 -4.43 -7.16
CA ILE A 110 -9.48 -5.53 -7.28
C ILE A 110 -10.81 -5.17 -6.60
N LEU A 111 -10.78 -4.62 -5.39
CA LEU A 111 -11.98 -4.21 -4.67
C LEU A 111 -12.74 -3.10 -5.40
N LEU A 112 -12.05 -2.13 -6.00
CA LEU A 112 -12.64 -1.08 -6.84
C LEU A 112 -13.33 -1.67 -8.07
N ARG A 113 -12.70 -2.63 -8.75
CA ARG A 113 -13.32 -3.34 -9.87
C ARG A 113 -14.56 -4.12 -9.44
N ARG A 114 -14.49 -4.83 -8.31
CA ARG A 114 -15.64 -5.57 -7.75
C ARG A 114 -16.77 -4.63 -7.36
N TRP A 115 -16.46 -3.46 -6.80
CA TRP A 115 -17.45 -2.42 -6.50
C TRP A 115 -18.09 -1.87 -7.78
N ALA A 116 -17.31 -1.49 -8.78
CA ALA A 116 -17.82 -0.97 -10.06
C ALA A 116 -18.75 -1.99 -10.75
N ARG A 117 -18.43 -3.29 -10.68
CA ARG A 117 -19.32 -4.35 -11.14
C ARG A 117 -20.59 -4.46 -10.31
N PHE A 118 -20.47 -4.44 -8.99
CA PHE A 118 -21.60 -4.58 -8.07
C PHE A 118 -22.59 -3.40 -8.20
N ALA A 119 -22.10 -2.17 -8.13
CA ALA A 119 -22.91 -0.96 -8.08
C ALA A 119 -23.38 -0.50 -9.46
N HIS A 120 -22.58 -0.72 -10.51
CA HIS A 120 -22.81 -0.12 -11.84
C HIS A 120 -22.81 -1.13 -12.99
N GLY A 121 -22.58 -2.43 -12.73
CA GLY A 121 -22.48 -3.45 -13.78
C GLY A 121 -21.26 -3.27 -14.70
N LEU A 122 -20.26 -2.47 -14.29
CA LEU A 122 -19.08 -2.16 -15.09
C LEU A 122 -17.98 -3.19 -14.91
N ASP A 123 -17.31 -3.54 -16.00
CA ASP A 123 -16.11 -4.38 -15.98
C ASP A 123 -14.87 -3.56 -16.33
N LEU A 124 -14.27 -2.94 -15.31
CA LEU A 124 -13.11 -2.06 -15.50
C LEU A 124 -11.83 -2.89 -15.78
N PRO A 125 -11.02 -2.54 -16.80
CA PRO A 125 -9.69 -3.11 -16.95
C PRO A 125 -8.82 -2.79 -15.73
N HIS A 126 -8.06 -3.78 -15.25
CA HIS A 126 -7.17 -3.61 -14.11
C HIS A 126 -5.79 -4.22 -14.36
N TYR A 127 -4.76 -3.39 -14.17
CA TYR A 127 -3.36 -3.78 -14.23
C TYR A 127 -2.62 -3.47 -12.93
N ALA A 128 -1.61 -4.27 -12.61
CA ALA A 128 -0.65 -3.97 -11.55
C ALA A 128 0.74 -3.71 -12.15
N ILE A 129 1.37 -2.62 -11.74
CA ILE A 129 2.67 -2.16 -12.27
C ILE A 129 3.65 -1.84 -11.15
N SER A 130 4.93 -1.76 -11.48
CA SER A 130 5.95 -1.34 -10.54
C SER A 130 6.08 0.19 -10.45
N ILE A 131 6.27 0.66 -9.22
CA ILE A 131 6.91 1.94 -8.92
C ILE A 131 7.96 1.71 -7.83
N VAL A 132 9.14 2.29 -8.01
CA VAL A 132 10.25 2.15 -7.08
C VAL A 132 10.68 3.55 -6.68
N ARG A 133 10.56 3.87 -5.39
CA ARG A 133 11.01 5.14 -4.84
C ARG A 133 12.48 5.39 -5.20
N ASP A 134 12.79 6.63 -5.59
CA ASP A 134 14.09 7.11 -6.07
C ASP A 134 14.52 6.53 -7.45
N ARG A 135 13.66 5.75 -8.09
CA ARG A 135 13.90 5.13 -9.41
C ARG A 135 12.76 5.34 -10.39
N GLY A 136 11.60 5.83 -9.95
CA GLY A 136 10.44 6.10 -10.78
C GLY A 136 9.55 4.89 -11.01
N ILE A 137 8.59 5.12 -11.91
CA ILE A 137 7.61 4.16 -12.38
C ILE A 137 8.17 3.37 -13.56
N ASP A 138 7.68 2.15 -13.75
CA ASP A 138 8.05 1.33 -14.90
C ASP A 138 7.59 1.96 -16.23
N ALA A 139 8.53 2.56 -16.97
CA ALA A 139 8.25 3.20 -18.25
C ALA A 139 7.78 2.20 -19.32
N VAL A 140 8.25 0.96 -19.27
CA VAL A 140 7.86 -0.10 -20.21
C VAL A 140 6.39 -0.46 -19.98
N ALA A 141 5.94 -0.47 -18.73
CA ALA A 141 4.53 -0.64 -18.37
C ALA A 141 3.67 0.56 -18.81
N LEU A 142 4.17 1.79 -18.69
CA LEU A 142 3.48 2.97 -19.21
C LEU A 142 3.32 2.94 -20.73
N ASP A 143 4.36 2.54 -21.47
CA ASP A 143 4.28 2.37 -22.93
C ASP A 143 3.22 1.32 -23.31
N TYR A 144 3.16 0.22 -22.55
CA TYR A 144 2.12 -0.79 -22.74
C TYR A 144 0.74 -0.18 -22.51
N LEU A 145 0.52 0.55 -21.41
CA LEU A 145 -0.76 1.16 -21.11
C LEU A 145 -1.19 2.16 -22.19
N ALA A 146 -0.28 3.03 -22.66
CA ALA A 146 -0.57 4.01 -23.71
C ALA A 146 -0.87 3.37 -25.07
N ALA A 147 -0.31 2.20 -25.35
CA ALA A 147 -0.58 1.47 -26.59
C ALA A 147 -1.94 0.72 -26.58
N HIS A 148 -2.53 0.48 -25.40
CA HIS A 148 -3.76 -0.34 -25.27
C HIS A 148 -4.97 0.43 -24.73
N HIS A 149 -4.75 1.56 -24.08
CA HIS A 149 -5.78 2.35 -23.42
C HIS A 149 -5.55 3.84 -23.66
N ASP A 150 -6.62 4.65 -23.56
CA ASP A 150 -6.49 6.10 -23.50
C ASP A 150 -5.84 6.50 -22.15
N PRO A 151 -4.67 7.16 -22.15
CA PRO A 151 -4.02 7.59 -20.91
C PRO A 151 -4.85 8.53 -20.05
N ALA A 152 -5.83 9.25 -20.63
CA ALA A 152 -6.76 10.07 -19.86
C ALA A 152 -7.75 9.23 -19.03
N SER A 153 -8.00 7.97 -19.41
CA SER A 153 -8.87 7.03 -18.69
C SER A 153 -8.15 6.31 -17.53
N VAL A 154 -6.81 6.36 -17.50
CA VAL A 154 -6.00 5.67 -16.48
C VAL A 154 -6.09 6.39 -15.14
N ILE A 155 -6.24 5.59 -14.08
CA ILE A 155 -6.15 6.03 -12.69
C ILE A 155 -5.21 5.12 -11.91
N PHE A 156 -4.27 5.72 -11.17
CA PHE A 156 -3.35 4.96 -10.34
C PHE A 156 -4.01 4.66 -8.99
N VAL A 157 -3.78 3.47 -8.45
CA VAL A 157 -4.40 2.99 -7.21
C VAL A 157 -3.35 2.51 -6.21
N ASP A 158 -3.46 2.94 -4.95
CA ASP A 158 -2.65 2.44 -3.84
C ASP A 158 -3.49 2.13 -2.58
N GLY A 159 -2.90 1.38 -1.64
CA GLY A 159 -3.56 0.94 -0.42
C GLY A 159 -3.72 2.04 0.62
N TRP A 160 -2.64 2.75 0.94
CA TRP A 160 -2.68 3.84 1.91
C TRP A 160 -1.61 4.88 1.60
N THR A 161 -1.80 6.11 2.07
CA THR A 161 -0.72 7.09 2.08
C THR A 161 -0.63 7.83 3.42
N GLY A 162 0.52 7.67 4.07
CA GLY A 162 0.84 8.36 5.34
C GLY A 162 1.49 9.71 5.09
N LYS A 163 2.73 9.73 4.59
CA LYS A 163 3.47 10.99 4.33
C LYS A 163 3.61 11.35 2.85
N GLY A 164 2.85 10.70 1.98
CA GLY A 164 2.82 11.02 0.54
C GLY A 164 4.07 10.63 -0.25
N ALA A 165 4.85 9.65 0.22
CA ALA A 165 6.07 9.22 -0.48
C ALA A 165 5.77 8.71 -1.90
N ILE A 166 4.80 7.80 -2.03
CA ILE A 166 4.39 7.27 -3.34
C ILE A 166 3.67 8.33 -4.17
N ALA A 167 2.84 9.18 -3.57
CA ALA A 167 2.17 10.27 -4.28
C ALA A 167 3.19 11.23 -4.94
N ARG A 168 4.27 11.59 -4.22
CA ARG A 168 5.36 12.41 -4.77
C ARG A 168 6.17 11.67 -5.84
N GLU A 169 6.50 10.41 -5.61
CA GLU A 169 7.23 9.59 -6.59
C GLU A 169 6.44 9.46 -7.89
N LEU A 170 5.14 9.20 -7.79
CA LEU A 170 4.24 9.09 -8.93
C LEU A 170 4.15 10.43 -9.69
N ALA A 171 3.93 11.54 -8.99
CA ALA A 171 3.88 12.86 -9.61
C ALA A 171 5.19 13.22 -10.33
N ALA A 172 6.34 12.90 -9.73
CA ALA A 172 7.64 13.10 -10.35
C ALA A 172 7.82 12.19 -11.59
N ALA A 173 7.49 10.91 -11.47
CA ALA A 173 7.66 9.91 -12.53
C ALA A 173 6.74 10.15 -13.75
N LEU A 174 5.57 10.76 -13.54
CA LEU A 174 4.61 11.05 -14.61
C LEU A 174 4.74 12.47 -15.18
N SER A 175 5.60 13.32 -14.59
CA SER A 175 5.84 14.66 -15.10
C SER A 175 6.34 14.61 -16.55
N GLY A 176 5.65 15.32 -17.45
CA GLY A 176 5.96 15.33 -18.88
C GLY A 176 5.47 14.11 -19.67
N THR A 177 4.82 13.15 -19.02
CA THR A 177 4.11 12.05 -19.70
C THR A 177 2.67 12.47 -20.05
N MET A 178 1.99 11.67 -20.87
CA MET A 178 0.58 11.86 -21.20
C MET A 178 -0.40 11.38 -20.10
N PHE A 179 0.11 10.77 -19.02
CA PHE A 179 -0.71 10.27 -17.92
C PHE A 179 -0.93 11.35 -16.85
N ARG A 180 -2.13 11.39 -16.29
CA ARG A 180 -2.45 12.22 -15.13
C ARG A 180 -1.90 11.56 -13.86
N ALA A 181 -1.22 12.31 -13.01
CA ALA A 181 -0.68 11.82 -11.73
C ALA A 181 -1.72 11.71 -10.59
N ASP A 182 -2.98 11.45 -10.95
CA ASP A 182 -4.04 11.27 -9.98
C ASP A 182 -3.89 9.89 -9.32
N LEU A 183 -3.78 9.87 -7.99
CA LEU A 183 -3.62 8.66 -7.18
C LEU A 183 -4.86 8.44 -6.31
N ALA A 184 -5.64 7.41 -6.61
CA ALA A 184 -6.73 6.94 -5.78
C ALA A 184 -6.20 6.03 -4.66
N VAL A 185 -6.61 6.28 -3.42
CA VAL A 185 -6.19 5.45 -2.27
C VAL A 185 -7.36 5.07 -1.39
N LEU A 186 -7.28 3.90 -0.77
CA LEU A 186 -8.32 3.48 0.18
C LEU A 186 -8.32 4.37 1.44
N ALA A 187 -7.14 4.63 2.02
CA ALA A 187 -6.97 5.48 3.20
C ALA A 187 -5.86 6.52 3.01
N ASP A 188 -6.14 7.77 3.35
CA ASP A 188 -5.18 8.88 3.28
C ASP A 188 -5.24 9.74 4.56
N PRO A 189 -4.73 9.22 5.69
CA PRO A 189 -4.54 10.02 6.89
C PRO A 189 -3.48 11.12 6.70
N GLY A 190 -2.68 11.03 5.64
CA GLY A 190 -1.65 12.00 5.29
C GLY A 190 -2.11 13.29 4.63
N ARG A 191 -3.33 13.30 4.10
CA ARG A 191 -3.89 14.38 3.26
C ARG A 191 -3.05 14.68 2.01
N CYS A 192 -2.68 13.62 1.30
CA CYS A 192 -1.79 13.66 0.14
C CYS A 192 -2.51 13.63 -1.22
N THR A 193 -3.78 13.21 -1.27
CA THR A 193 -4.58 13.11 -2.52
C THR A 193 -6.04 13.52 -2.30
N PRO A 194 -6.70 14.09 -3.33
CA PRO A 194 -8.14 14.30 -3.32
C PRO A 194 -8.96 13.02 -3.55
N LEU A 195 -8.36 11.96 -4.09
CA LEU A 195 -9.05 10.71 -4.40
C LEU A 195 -8.81 9.69 -3.28
N HIS A 196 -9.58 9.77 -2.20
CA HIS A 196 -9.45 8.88 -1.05
C HIS A 196 -10.79 8.34 -0.57
N GLY A 197 -10.81 7.11 -0.07
CA GLY A 197 -12.00 6.51 0.55
C GLY A 197 -12.25 7.00 1.98
N THR A 198 -11.18 7.27 2.74
CA THR A 198 -11.26 7.83 4.09
C THR A 198 -9.98 8.57 4.50
N ARG A 199 -10.10 9.49 5.46
CA ARG A 199 -8.99 10.16 6.17
C ARG A 199 -8.59 9.45 7.45
N ASP A 200 -9.31 8.41 7.81
CA ASP A 200 -9.08 7.69 9.05
C ASP A 200 -7.76 6.91 9.03
N ASP A 201 -7.15 6.78 10.20
CA ASP A 201 -5.95 5.98 10.41
C ASP A 201 -6.28 4.76 11.27
N PHE A 202 -6.39 3.60 10.63
CA PHE A 202 -6.66 2.31 11.24
C PHE A 202 -5.84 1.21 10.58
N LEU A 203 -5.79 0.03 11.19
CA LEU A 203 -5.07 -1.10 10.61
C LEU A 203 -5.85 -1.69 9.43
N VAL A 204 -5.45 -1.33 8.20
CA VAL A 204 -5.96 -2.00 6.98
C VAL A 204 -5.39 -3.43 6.93
N PRO A 205 -6.22 -4.49 6.95
CA PRO A 205 -5.75 -5.88 7.07
C PRO A 205 -4.75 -6.30 5.97
N SER A 206 -4.92 -5.81 4.74
CA SER A 206 -3.99 -6.06 3.62
C SER A 206 -2.57 -5.51 3.86
N ALA A 207 -2.38 -4.64 4.86
CA ALA A 207 -1.08 -4.14 5.25
C ALA A 207 -0.30 -5.13 6.17
N CYS A 208 -0.97 -6.12 6.77
CA CYS A 208 -0.38 -6.98 7.79
C CYS A 208 0.57 -8.02 7.19
N LEU A 209 0.05 -8.94 6.39
CA LEU A 209 0.71 -10.23 6.14
C LEU A 209 1.63 -10.27 4.90
N ASN A 210 2.11 -9.12 4.42
CA ASN A 210 2.91 -9.01 3.20
C ASN A 210 2.29 -9.78 2.02
N SER A 211 3.05 -10.65 1.35
CA SER A 211 2.61 -11.37 0.15
C SER A 211 1.41 -12.28 0.42
N THR A 212 1.30 -12.87 1.62
CA THR A 212 0.20 -13.79 2.01
C THR A 212 -1.16 -13.14 2.16
N VAL A 213 -1.26 -11.81 2.05
CA VAL A 213 -2.54 -11.08 1.93
C VAL A 213 -2.56 -10.19 0.67
N SER A 214 -1.67 -10.48 -0.28
CA SER A 214 -1.48 -9.63 -1.45
C SER A 214 -1.10 -10.40 -2.71
N GLY A 215 -1.76 -11.53 -2.93
CA GLY A 215 -1.63 -12.32 -4.15
C GLY A 215 -0.38 -13.18 -4.20
N LEU A 216 0.30 -13.40 -3.06
CA LEU A 216 1.59 -14.11 -2.98
C LEU A 216 2.70 -13.51 -3.85
N VAL A 217 2.57 -12.24 -4.24
CA VAL A 217 3.58 -11.53 -5.02
C VAL A 217 4.56 -10.82 -4.08
N SER A 218 5.84 -10.76 -4.45
CA SER A 218 6.84 -9.99 -3.72
C SER A 218 6.61 -8.48 -3.86
N ARG A 219 7.50 -7.67 -3.28
CA ARG A 219 7.67 -6.30 -3.78
C ARG A 219 8.29 -6.34 -5.17
N THR A 220 8.13 -5.27 -5.94
CA THR A 220 8.73 -5.21 -7.27
C THR A 220 10.24 -5.04 -7.19
N VAL A 221 10.91 -5.53 -8.24
CA VAL A 221 12.35 -5.66 -8.36
C VAL A 221 12.78 -4.95 -9.63
N LEU A 222 13.80 -4.11 -9.49
CA LEU A 222 14.51 -3.49 -10.61
C LEU A 222 15.97 -3.95 -10.55
N ASN A 223 16.26 -5.10 -11.18
CA ASN A 223 17.59 -5.69 -11.25
C ASN A 223 18.02 -5.80 -12.72
N ARG A 224 18.98 -4.98 -13.14
CA ARG A 224 19.43 -4.89 -14.55
C ARG A 224 20.18 -6.13 -15.05
N SER A 225 20.61 -7.02 -14.16
CA SER A 225 21.21 -8.31 -14.54
C SER A 225 20.15 -9.36 -14.91
N LEU A 226 18.89 -9.16 -14.50
CA LEU A 226 17.78 -10.07 -14.75
C LEU A 226 16.70 -9.47 -15.66
N ILE A 227 16.67 -8.14 -15.80
CA ILE A 227 15.63 -7.38 -16.51
C ILE A 227 16.30 -6.60 -17.64
N GLY A 228 15.93 -6.91 -18.88
CA GLY A 228 16.40 -6.22 -20.07
C GLY A 228 15.75 -4.84 -20.29
N PRO A 229 16.29 -4.00 -21.19
CA PRO A 229 15.78 -2.65 -21.44
C PRO A 229 14.33 -2.55 -21.92
N GLY A 230 13.77 -3.63 -22.46
CA GLY A 230 12.38 -3.70 -22.94
C GLY A 230 11.45 -4.52 -22.05
N ASP A 231 11.96 -5.03 -20.92
CA ASP A 231 11.20 -5.86 -20.00
C ASP A 231 10.54 -4.99 -18.93
N PHE A 232 9.39 -5.43 -18.42
CA PHE A 232 8.82 -4.82 -17.23
C PHE A 232 9.74 -5.04 -16.03
N HIS A 233 9.63 -4.19 -15.02
CA HIS A 233 10.14 -4.49 -13.69
C HIS A 233 9.63 -5.85 -13.21
N GLY A 234 10.41 -6.53 -12.39
CA GLY A 234 10.14 -7.90 -12.01
C GLY A 234 9.42 -8.04 -10.67
N ALA A 235 8.92 -9.23 -10.40
CA ALA A 235 8.53 -9.68 -9.06
C ALA A 235 8.56 -11.21 -8.99
N LYS A 236 8.57 -11.76 -7.77
CA LYS A 236 8.45 -13.20 -7.53
C LYS A 236 7.04 -13.56 -7.11
N PHE A 237 6.59 -14.74 -7.52
CA PHE A 237 5.40 -15.39 -7.02
C PHE A 237 5.80 -16.51 -6.05
N TYR A 238 5.39 -16.37 -4.78
CA TYR A 238 5.68 -17.32 -3.71
C TYR A 238 4.64 -18.44 -3.64
N ALA A 239 4.58 -19.29 -4.66
CA ALA A 239 3.62 -20.39 -4.73
C ALA A 239 3.72 -21.36 -3.54
N GLU A 240 4.92 -21.49 -2.94
CA GLU A 240 5.20 -22.30 -1.76
C GLU A 240 4.54 -21.81 -0.47
N LEU A 241 3.99 -20.59 -0.47
CA LEU A 241 3.24 -19.99 0.64
C LEU A 241 1.72 -20.08 0.47
N ALA A 242 1.23 -20.91 -0.46
CA ALA A 242 -0.20 -21.06 -0.74
C ALA A 242 -1.02 -21.50 0.47
N ALA A 243 -0.44 -22.27 1.41
CA ALA A 243 -1.12 -22.69 2.64
C ALA A 243 -1.35 -21.53 3.64
N GLU A 244 -0.64 -20.43 3.48
CA GLU A 244 -0.75 -19.23 4.30
C GLU A 244 -1.52 -18.10 3.62
N ASP A 245 -1.97 -18.30 2.38
CA ASP A 245 -2.59 -17.24 1.58
C ASP A 245 -4.03 -16.94 2.02
N VAL A 246 -4.24 -15.69 2.41
CA VAL A 246 -5.53 -15.11 2.79
C VAL A 246 -5.94 -13.97 1.86
N SER A 247 -5.32 -13.85 0.68
CA SER A 247 -5.60 -12.79 -0.29
C SER A 247 -7.06 -12.82 -0.76
N ALA A 248 -7.57 -14.00 -1.14
CA ALA A 248 -8.98 -14.17 -1.51
C ALA A 248 -9.90 -13.93 -0.31
N ARG A 249 -9.54 -14.46 0.88
CA ARG A 249 -10.30 -14.26 2.13
C ARG A 249 -10.50 -12.77 2.45
N PHE A 250 -9.46 -11.95 2.32
CA PHE A 250 -9.54 -10.49 2.49
C PHE A 250 -10.53 -9.86 1.48
N LEU A 251 -10.35 -10.15 0.18
CA LEU A 251 -11.18 -9.59 -0.87
C LEU A 251 -12.66 -9.98 -0.71
N ASP A 252 -12.93 -11.24 -0.40
CA ASP A 252 -14.28 -11.78 -0.27
C ASP A 252 -14.97 -11.24 0.98
N ALA A 253 -14.26 -11.14 2.10
CA ALA A 253 -14.80 -10.58 3.34
C ALA A 253 -15.22 -9.11 3.17
N VAL A 254 -14.42 -8.30 2.47
CA VAL A 254 -14.77 -6.89 2.20
C VAL A 254 -15.89 -6.79 1.16
N ALA A 255 -15.79 -7.50 0.03
CA ALA A 255 -16.79 -7.45 -1.03
C ALA A 255 -18.18 -7.96 -0.57
N ALA A 256 -18.22 -8.93 0.35
CA ALA A 256 -19.46 -9.42 0.96
C ALA A 256 -20.22 -8.31 1.73
N ARG A 257 -19.56 -7.22 2.12
CA ARG A 257 -20.20 -6.08 2.81
C ARG A 257 -20.75 -5.04 1.85
N PHE A 258 -20.48 -5.11 0.54
CA PHE A 258 -20.99 -4.13 -0.43
C PHE A 258 -22.51 -3.92 -0.37
N PRO A 259 -23.36 -4.97 -0.30
CA PRO A 259 -24.80 -4.77 -0.17
C PRO A 259 -25.20 -3.99 1.09
N ALA A 260 -24.51 -4.22 2.21
CA ALA A 260 -24.82 -3.56 3.48
C ALA A 260 -24.41 -2.09 3.52
N VAL A 261 -23.41 -1.70 2.72
CA VAL A 261 -22.92 -0.31 2.67
C VAL A 261 -23.44 0.48 1.46
N ALA A 262 -24.12 -0.17 0.50
CA ALA A 262 -24.53 0.42 -0.77
C ALA A 262 -25.34 1.72 -0.61
N ASP A 263 -26.41 1.66 0.17
CA ASP A 263 -27.28 2.83 0.42
C ASP A 263 -26.53 3.97 1.11
N ARG A 264 -25.61 3.62 2.02
CA ARG A 264 -24.76 4.60 2.72
C ARG A 264 -23.79 5.26 1.74
N VAL A 265 -23.13 4.50 0.87
CA VAL A 265 -22.24 5.07 -0.17
C VAL A 265 -23.04 5.98 -1.10
N ALA A 266 -24.24 5.58 -1.52
CA ALA A 266 -25.11 6.40 -2.37
C ALA A 266 -25.52 7.72 -1.69
N ALA A 267 -25.72 7.71 -0.37
CA ALA A 267 -26.01 8.91 0.42
C ALA A 267 -24.77 9.81 0.64
N ASP A 268 -23.61 9.22 0.92
CA ASP A 268 -22.39 9.94 1.30
C ASP A 268 -21.60 10.46 0.07
N ALA A 269 -21.65 9.76 -1.07
CA ALA A 269 -20.85 10.08 -2.26
C ALA A 269 -21.13 11.47 -2.86
N PRO A 270 -22.38 11.95 -3.00
CA PRO A 270 -22.65 13.30 -3.52
C PRO A 270 -22.02 14.40 -2.68
N ALA A 271 -22.12 14.29 -1.35
CA ALA A 271 -21.50 15.25 -0.43
C ALA A 271 -19.97 15.20 -0.52
N LEU A 272 -19.39 14.00 -0.59
CA LEU A 272 -17.96 13.82 -0.80
C LEU A 272 -17.49 14.43 -2.13
N LEU A 273 -18.25 14.26 -3.22
CA LEU A 273 -17.95 14.81 -4.54
C LEU A 273 -17.98 16.33 -4.58
N ALA A 274 -18.87 16.96 -3.81
CA ALA A 274 -19.00 18.41 -3.69
C ALA A 274 -18.00 19.04 -2.71
N ALA A 275 -17.43 18.26 -1.79
CA ALA A 275 -16.50 18.76 -0.78
C ALA A 275 -15.14 19.18 -1.38
N ASP A 276 -14.50 20.17 -0.75
CA ASP A 276 -13.08 20.42 -0.98
C ASP A 276 -12.25 19.27 -0.40
N ARG A 277 -11.56 18.58 -1.30
CA ARG A 277 -10.70 17.42 -0.99
C ARG A 277 -9.24 17.71 -1.30
N SER A 278 -8.87 18.98 -1.50
CA SER A 278 -7.51 19.38 -1.82
C SER A 278 -6.50 18.77 -0.84
N ALA A 279 -5.37 18.33 -1.39
CA ALA A 279 -4.28 17.78 -0.59
C ALA A 279 -3.55 18.90 0.14
N ASP A 280 -3.59 18.90 1.46
CA ASP A 280 -2.92 19.90 2.31
C ASP A 280 -1.54 19.46 2.84
N TRP A 281 -1.19 18.18 2.65
CA TRP A 281 0.09 17.60 3.06
C TRP A 281 0.41 17.76 4.56
N SER A 282 -0.62 17.92 5.41
CA SER A 282 -0.48 17.98 6.87
C SER A 282 0.25 16.79 7.45
N GLY A 283 0.10 15.60 6.84
CA GLY A 283 0.86 14.41 7.19
C GLY A 283 2.37 14.58 7.04
N TRP A 284 2.81 15.23 5.96
CA TRP A 284 4.24 15.53 5.73
C TRP A 284 4.75 16.59 6.71
N ALA A 285 3.96 17.64 6.95
CA ALA A 285 4.30 18.67 7.93
C ALA A 285 4.46 18.08 9.35
N ALA A 286 3.56 17.18 9.75
CA ALA A 286 3.64 16.48 11.03
C ALA A 286 4.91 15.63 11.14
N VAL A 287 5.26 14.86 10.10
CA VAL A 287 6.50 14.06 10.08
C VAL A 287 7.74 14.94 10.25
N ARG A 288 7.80 16.11 9.59
CA ARG A 288 8.91 17.06 9.76
C ARG A 288 9.01 17.61 11.18
N ARG A 289 7.87 17.96 11.78
CA ARG A 289 7.79 18.45 13.15
C ARG A 289 8.28 17.40 14.16
N ILE A 290 7.78 16.17 14.05
CA ILE A 290 8.22 15.03 14.88
C ILE A 290 9.73 14.82 14.74
N ALA A 291 10.24 14.84 13.50
CA ALA A 291 11.67 14.63 13.30
C ALA A 291 12.53 15.71 13.96
N ALA A 292 12.09 16.97 13.93
CA ALA A 292 12.77 18.06 14.63
C ALA A 292 12.64 17.96 16.16
N GLU A 293 11.46 17.65 16.69
CA GLU A 293 11.19 17.55 18.13
C GLU A 293 11.98 16.43 18.81
N TYR A 294 12.21 15.32 18.10
CA TYR A 294 12.89 14.13 18.62
C TYR A 294 14.31 13.94 18.05
N ASP A 295 14.90 14.97 17.43
CA ASP A 295 16.25 14.93 16.83
C ASP A 295 16.48 13.72 15.91
N VAL A 296 15.48 13.38 15.09
CA VAL A 296 15.53 12.27 14.15
C VAL A 296 16.14 12.77 12.82
N PRO A 297 17.34 12.31 12.44
CA PRO A 297 18.09 12.90 11.32
C PRO A 297 17.53 12.56 9.93
N ASP A 298 16.74 11.49 9.82
CA ASP A 298 16.12 11.05 8.57
C ASP A 298 14.60 10.85 8.75
N LEU A 299 13.81 11.55 7.94
CA LEU A 299 12.35 11.43 7.92
C LEU A 299 11.84 10.01 7.61
N ASN A 300 12.68 9.12 7.07
CA ASN A 300 12.34 7.71 6.86
C ASN A 300 12.27 6.90 8.15
N LEU A 301 12.83 7.42 9.25
CA LEU A 301 12.78 6.81 10.58
C LEU A 301 11.51 7.18 11.35
N VAL A 302 10.75 8.16 10.85
CA VAL A 302 9.40 8.46 11.32
C VAL A 302 8.41 7.67 10.45
N LYS A 303 7.66 6.77 11.10
CA LYS A 303 6.70 5.87 10.46
C LYS A 303 5.28 6.20 10.91
N PRO A 304 4.61 7.15 10.23
CA PRO A 304 3.29 7.60 10.62
C PRO A 304 2.20 6.60 10.21
N GLY A 305 1.20 6.47 11.07
CA GLY A 305 0.02 5.64 10.82
C GLY A 305 0.03 4.33 11.60
N VAL A 306 -1.15 3.77 11.84
CA VAL A 306 -1.34 2.50 12.54
C VAL A 306 -0.62 1.36 11.83
N GLY A 307 -0.78 1.23 10.51
CA GLY A 307 -0.16 0.17 9.73
C GLY A 307 1.37 0.23 9.73
N GLU A 308 1.95 1.42 9.56
CA GLU A 308 3.41 1.60 9.57
C GLU A 308 4.00 1.41 10.97
N THR A 309 3.33 1.89 12.02
CA THR A 309 3.74 1.66 13.42
C THR A 309 3.71 0.18 13.77
N THR A 310 2.67 -0.55 13.34
CA THR A 310 2.60 -2.02 13.49
C THR A 310 3.80 -2.71 12.85
N ARG A 311 4.19 -2.30 11.63
CA ARG A 311 5.37 -2.85 10.94
C ARG A 311 6.68 -2.53 11.66
N VAL A 312 6.81 -1.32 12.23
CA VAL A 312 7.96 -0.95 13.04
C VAL A 312 8.08 -1.85 14.25
N LEU A 313 6.98 -2.01 15.00
CA LEU A 313 6.95 -2.85 16.19
C LEU A 313 7.21 -4.32 15.88
N LEU A 314 6.87 -4.82 14.69
CA LEU A 314 7.09 -6.22 14.36
C LEU A 314 8.44 -6.53 13.72
N ARG A 315 9.05 -5.57 13.01
CA ARG A 315 10.13 -5.88 12.04
C ARG A 315 11.31 -4.91 12.09
N ARG A 316 11.30 -3.93 12.99
CA ARG A 316 12.38 -2.95 13.15
C ARG A 316 12.79 -2.84 14.61
N VAL A 317 13.71 -1.93 14.87
CA VAL A 317 14.10 -1.51 16.23
C VAL A 317 13.39 -0.19 16.56
N PRO A 318 12.15 -0.25 17.07
CA PRO A 318 11.48 0.91 17.64
C PRO A 318 12.23 1.43 18.87
N TRP A 319 12.15 2.72 19.12
CA TRP A 319 12.54 3.30 20.42
C TRP A 319 11.43 4.10 21.08
N LYS A 320 10.39 4.48 20.33
CA LYS A 320 9.24 5.23 20.83
C LYS A 320 8.04 5.10 19.90
N VAL A 321 6.85 5.10 20.46
CA VAL A 321 5.59 5.29 19.73
C VAL A 321 4.92 6.56 20.25
N LEU A 322 4.52 7.45 19.34
CA LEU A 322 3.63 8.58 19.66
C LEU A 322 2.20 8.14 19.39
N ALA A 323 1.32 8.26 20.38
CA ALA A 323 -0.06 7.83 20.29
C ALA A 323 -1.00 9.01 20.58
N ARG A 324 -1.93 9.29 19.68
CA ARG A 324 -2.93 10.33 19.90
C ARG A 324 -3.85 9.92 21.05
N ALA A 325 -4.05 10.80 22.02
CA ALA A 325 -4.76 10.48 23.26
C ALA A 325 -6.23 10.06 23.05
N ASP A 326 -6.86 10.49 21.96
CA ASP A 326 -8.25 10.19 21.62
C ASP A 326 -8.41 8.99 20.65
N ALA A 327 -7.32 8.34 20.22
CA ALA A 327 -7.40 7.24 19.25
C ALA A 327 -8.04 5.97 19.81
N GLY A 328 -8.13 5.84 21.14
CA GLY A 328 -8.91 4.81 21.81
C GLY A 328 -8.57 3.38 21.36
N ALA A 329 -9.60 2.65 20.92
CA ALA A 329 -9.50 1.23 20.54
C ALA A 329 -8.63 0.97 19.29
N GLU A 330 -8.46 1.97 18.40
CA GLU A 330 -7.64 1.84 17.18
C GLU A 330 -6.15 1.55 17.48
N LEU A 331 -5.70 1.84 18.72
CA LEU A 331 -4.34 1.61 19.17
C LEU A 331 -4.19 0.43 20.13
N ALA A 332 -5.22 -0.40 20.32
CA ALA A 332 -5.17 -1.52 21.26
C ALA A 332 -4.03 -2.49 20.93
N HIS A 333 -3.91 -2.92 19.66
CA HIS A 333 -2.81 -3.80 19.23
C HIS A 333 -1.46 -3.09 19.25
N ILE A 334 -1.40 -1.78 18.98
CA ILE A 334 -0.17 -0.99 19.07
C ILE A 334 0.36 -0.98 20.51
N ARG A 335 -0.53 -0.77 21.50
CA ARG A 335 -0.17 -0.77 22.92
C ARG A 335 0.33 -2.14 23.37
N LEU A 336 -0.37 -3.20 22.96
CA LEU A 336 0.05 -4.58 23.24
C LEU A 336 1.45 -4.88 22.68
N LEU A 337 1.66 -4.62 21.39
CA LEU A 337 2.95 -4.87 20.72
C LEU A 337 4.08 -4.01 21.29
N ALA A 338 3.78 -2.78 21.72
CA ALA A 338 4.76 -1.90 22.35
C ALA A 338 5.17 -2.42 23.74
N ASP A 339 4.20 -2.86 24.55
CA ASP A 339 4.44 -3.44 25.87
C ASP A 339 5.30 -4.72 25.78
N GLU A 340 4.95 -5.65 24.88
CA GLU A 340 5.72 -6.88 24.63
C GLU A 340 7.18 -6.61 24.24
N ARG A 341 7.45 -5.45 23.60
CA ARG A 341 8.80 -5.06 23.15
C ARG A 341 9.48 -4.06 24.08
N GLY A 342 8.86 -3.67 25.19
CA GLY A 342 9.39 -2.64 26.08
C GLY A 342 9.55 -1.26 25.42
N VAL A 343 8.72 -0.95 24.43
CA VAL A 343 8.77 0.33 23.70
C VAL A 343 7.83 1.33 24.37
N PRO A 344 8.30 2.51 24.79
CA PRO A 344 7.44 3.50 25.42
C PRO A 344 6.41 4.05 24.43
N VAL A 345 5.15 4.06 24.85
CA VAL A 345 4.04 4.73 24.17
C VAL A 345 3.80 6.08 24.86
N VAL A 346 4.08 7.17 24.15
CA VAL A 346 3.89 8.54 24.64
C VAL A 346 2.58 9.08 24.09
N GLU A 347 1.67 9.47 24.97
CA GLU A 347 0.42 10.11 24.56
C GLU A 347 0.65 11.56 24.15
N VAL A 348 0.06 11.95 23.03
CA VAL A 348 0.11 13.31 22.49
C VAL A 348 -1.31 13.87 22.30
N PRO A 349 -1.48 15.21 22.35
CA PRO A 349 -2.78 15.84 22.13
C PRO A 349 -3.44 15.46 20.80
N PRO A 350 -4.79 15.48 20.70
CA PRO A 350 -5.54 15.15 19.47
C PRO A 350 -5.10 15.91 18.21
N ASP A 351 -4.64 17.14 18.34
CA ASP A 351 -4.20 17.99 17.22
C ASP A 351 -2.70 17.84 16.89
N ALA A 352 -1.94 17.09 17.69
CA ALA A 352 -0.50 16.93 17.50
C ALA A 352 -0.15 16.13 16.23
N LEU A 353 -0.99 15.16 15.86
CA LEU A 353 -0.80 14.25 14.73
C LEU A 353 -2.08 14.11 13.90
N PRO A 354 -2.00 14.18 12.56
CA PRO A 354 -3.13 13.80 11.71
C PRO A 354 -3.40 12.29 11.74
N TYR A 355 -2.45 11.50 12.27
CA TYR A 355 -2.50 10.05 12.44
C TYR A 355 -2.98 9.67 13.85
N ALA A 356 -3.47 8.45 14.01
CA ALA A 356 -3.73 7.88 15.33
C ALA A 356 -2.42 7.59 16.08
N CYS A 357 -1.36 7.18 15.37
CA CYS A 357 -0.04 7.02 15.97
C CYS A 357 1.12 7.19 14.98
N ALA A 358 2.35 7.27 15.50
CA ALA A 358 3.58 7.22 14.73
C ALA A 358 4.66 6.42 15.47
N GLY A 359 5.26 5.44 14.81
CA GLY A 359 6.42 4.69 15.30
C GLY A 359 7.73 5.36 14.93
N LEU A 360 8.65 5.46 15.88
CA LEU A 360 10.00 6.01 15.67
C LEU A 360 11.04 4.89 15.69
N ILE A 361 11.80 4.77 14.61
CA ILE A 361 12.90 3.80 14.46
C ILE A 361 14.17 4.40 15.05
N HIS A 362 14.95 3.59 15.77
CA HIS A 362 16.15 4.05 16.44
C HIS A 362 17.22 4.50 15.43
N PRO A 363 17.76 5.75 15.52
CA PRO A 363 18.72 6.27 14.54
C PRO A 363 20.02 5.47 14.41
N ARG A 364 20.50 4.88 15.52
CA ARG A 364 21.73 4.05 15.51
C ARG A 364 21.54 2.66 14.88
N PHE A 365 20.29 2.21 14.76
CA PHE A 365 19.93 0.90 14.19
C PHE A 365 19.10 1.06 12.90
N ALA A 366 19.16 2.26 12.31
CA ALA A 366 18.46 2.64 11.09
C ALA A 366 18.99 1.92 9.84
N GLY A 367 20.23 1.41 9.89
CA GLY A 367 20.62 0.22 9.13
C GLY A 367 20.61 -0.93 10.10
N GLY A 368 19.74 -1.90 9.85
CA GLY A 368 19.37 -2.97 10.77
C GLY A 368 20.54 -3.66 11.42
N ALA A 369 20.76 -3.28 12.68
CA ALA A 369 21.06 -4.28 13.67
C ALA A 369 19.72 -4.69 14.28
N ALA A 370 19.26 -5.90 13.98
CA ALA A 370 18.51 -6.67 14.95
C ALA A 370 19.50 -7.73 15.45
N GLN A 371 19.76 -7.74 16.77
CA GLN A 371 20.36 -8.90 17.43
C GLN A 371 19.42 -10.10 17.33
#